data_AF-A0A523UFV4-F1
#
_entry.id   AF-A0A523UFV4-F1
#
_cell.length_a   1.000
_cell.length_b   1.000
_cell.length_c   1.000
_cell.angle_alpha   90.00
_cell.angle_beta   90.00
_cell.angle_gamma   90.00
#
_symmetry.space_group_name_H-M   'P 1'
#
loop_
_entity.id
_entity.type
_entity.pdbx_description
1 polymer ?
#
loop_
_entity_poly.entity_id
_entity_poly.type
_entity_poly.pdbx_seq_one_letter_code
_entity_poly.pdbx_strand_id
1 'polypeptide(L)' 'MKTSRLFLPQGFFLNGIDSGIANRKKRDIALIYSEVPCVAAGLFTKNRVKAAPVIISKKH' A
#
# COMPACT_ATOMS: atom_id res chain seq x y z
N MET A 1 13.16 1.28 16.98
CA MET A 1 12.68 1.56 15.60
C MET A 1 12.83 3.05 15.35
N LYS A 2 13.60 3.47 14.34
CA LYS A 2 13.68 4.90 13.96
C LYS A 2 12.34 5.28 13.30
N THR A 3 11.43 5.86 14.07
CA THR A 3 10.18 6.43 13.54
C THR A 3 10.53 7.72 12.83
N SER A 4 10.83 7.63 11.53
CA SER A 4 10.83 8.81 10.66
C SER A 4 9.46 9.46 10.76
N ARG A 5 9.42 10.72 11.22
CA ARG A 5 8.18 11.48 11.44
C ARG A 5 7.43 11.61 10.11
N LEU A 6 6.42 10.75 9.91
CA LEU A 6 5.55 10.81 8.74
C LEU A 6 4.43 11.80 9.04
N PHE A 7 4.31 12.86 8.24
CA PHE A 7 3.19 13.78 8.31
C PHE A 7 2.04 13.21 7.47
N LEU A 8 1.22 12.35 8.09
CA LEU A 8 0.00 11.85 7.48
C LEU A 8 -1.16 12.82 7.74
N PRO A 9 -2.10 12.99 6.81
CA PRO A 9 -3.36 13.66 7.10
C PRO A 9 -4.08 13.00 8.28
N GLN A 10 -4.87 13.77 9.02
CA GLN A 10 -5.68 13.25 10.13
C GLN A 10 -6.57 12.09 9.65
N GLY A 11 -6.62 11.01 10.43
CA GLY A 11 -7.42 9.82 10.12
C GLY A 11 -6.76 8.87 9.11
N PHE A 12 -5.49 9.07 8.74
CA PHE A 12 -4.72 8.11 7.94
C PHE A 12 -3.59 7.48 8.74
N PHE A 13 -3.45 6.17 8.57
CA PHE A 13 -2.43 5.35 9.23
C PHE A 13 -1.61 4.61 8.18
N LEU A 14 -0.32 4.44 8.45
CA LEU A 14 0.59 3.67 7.60
C LEU A 14 1.46 2.78 8.47
N ASN A 15 1.63 1.53 8.05
CA ASN A 15 2.63 0.63 8.62
C ASN A 15 3.30 -0.21 7.53
N GLY A 16 4.50 -0.71 7.83
CA GLY A 16 5.19 -1.66 6.99
C GLY A 16 6.06 -2.59 7.82
N ILE A 17 6.04 -3.87 7.48
CA ILE A 17 6.72 -4.94 8.22
C ILE A 17 7.60 -5.76 7.28
N ASP A 18 8.57 -6.45 7.86
CA ASP A 18 9.28 -7.54 7.21
C ASP A 18 8.48 -8.82 7.46
N SER A 19 7.86 -9.36 6.41
CA SER A 19 7.03 -10.57 6.43
C SER A 19 7.76 -11.82 5.97
N GLY A 20 9.03 -11.69 5.56
CA GLY A 20 9.85 -12.79 5.07
C GLY A 20 9.62 -13.18 3.61
N ILE A 21 8.91 -12.37 2.82
CA ILE A 21 8.77 -12.57 1.37
C ILE A 21 10.05 -12.10 0.65
N ALA A 22 10.63 -10.99 1.11
CA ALA A 22 11.89 -10.51 0.57
C ALA A 22 13.09 -11.23 1.21
N ASN A 23 13.99 -11.76 0.38
CA ASN A 23 15.21 -12.46 0.81
C ASN A 23 16.25 -11.58 1.55
N ARG A 24 15.97 -10.29 1.73
CA ARG A 24 16.85 -9.33 2.40
C ARG A 24 16.02 -8.69 3.50
N LYS A 25 16.34 -8.96 4.78
CA LYS A 25 15.68 -8.45 6.00
C LYS A 25 15.29 -6.96 5.91
N LYS A 26 14.19 -6.68 5.22
CA LYS A 26 13.71 -5.37 4.80
C LYS A 26 12.20 -5.46 4.81
N ARG A 27 11.55 -4.34 5.13
CA ARG A 27 10.10 -4.25 5.04
C ARG A 27 9.66 -4.53 3.61
N ASP A 28 8.73 -5.47 3.45
CA ASP A 28 8.29 -6.02 2.18
C ASP A 28 6.76 -6.03 2.03
N ILE A 29 6.03 -5.83 3.12
CA ILE A 29 4.60 -5.58 3.16
C ILE A 29 4.33 -4.21 3.75
N ALA A 30 3.36 -3.50 3.19
CA ALA A 30 2.85 -2.23 3.68
C ALA A 30 1.32 -2.19 3.69
N LEU A 31 0.75 -1.45 4.62
CA LEU A 31 -0.67 -1.16 4.72
C LEU A 31 -0.87 0.34 4.93
N ILE A 32 -1.79 0.92 4.17
CA ILE A 32 -2.31 2.27 4.36
C ILE A 32 -3.79 2.13 4.68
N TYR A 33 -4.23 2.80 5.73
CA TYR A 33 -5.59 2.70 6.25
C TYR A 33 -6.17 4.09 6.46
N SER A 34 -7.43 4.27 6.06
CA SER A 34 -8.23 5.45 6.41
C SER A 34 -9.23 5.04 7.47
N GLU A 35 -9.32 5.82 8.55
CA GLU A 35 -10.21 5.58 9.69
C GLU A 35 -11.70 5.62 9.29
N VAL A 36 -12.01 6.42 8.26
CA VAL A 36 -13.35 6.59 7.71
C VAL A 36 -13.34 6.22 6.22
N PRO A 37 -14.50 5.87 5.62
CA PRO A 37 -14.57 5.68 4.17
C PRO A 37 -14.05 6.91 3.43
N CYS A 38 -13.07 6.70 2.55
CA CYS A 38 -12.45 7.78 1.77
C CYS A 38 -12.75 7.62 0.29
N VAL A 39 -12.79 8.74 -0.43
CA VAL A 39 -12.85 8.72 -1.89
C VAL A 39 -11.47 8.38 -2.42
N ALA A 40 -11.39 7.32 -3.24
CA ALA A 40 -10.16 6.87 -3.86
C ALA A 40 -10.24 7.03 -5.39
N ALA A 41 -9.11 7.31 -6.02
CA ALA A 41 -8.96 7.31 -7.47
C ALA A 41 -7.63 6.65 -7.84
N GLY A 42 -7.61 5.88 -8.92
CA GLY A 42 -6.43 5.13 -9.34
C GLY A 42 -6.28 5.06 -10.86
N LEU A 43 -5.04 5.20 -11.34
CA LEU A 43 -4.67 4.88 -12.71
C LEU A 43 -3.83 3.60 -12.72
N PHE A 44 -4.08 2.75 -13.71
CA PHE A 44 -3.48 1.43 -13.80
C PHE A 44 -2.65 1.28 -15.10
N THR A 45 -1.75 0.30 -15.12
CA THR A 45 -0.90 0.02 -16.29
C THR A 45 -1.73 -0.31 -17.54
N LYS A 46 -1.30 0.24 -18.69
CA LYS A 46 -1.86 -0.06 -20.02
C LYS A 46 -1.24 -1.31 -20.67
N ASN A 47 -0.25 -1.95 -20.03
CA ASN A 47 0.39 -3.14 -20.58
C ASN A 47 -0.65 -4.25 -20.88
N ARG A 48 -0.43 -5.02 -21.94
CA ARG A 48 -1.25 -6.18 -22.30
C ARG A 48 -1.23 -7.23 -21.20
N VAL A 49 -0.06 -7.51 -20.62
CA VAL A 49 0.10 -8.42 -19.48
C VAL A 49 -0.05 -7.65 -18.17
N LYS A 50 -0.95 -8.10 -17.29
CA LYS A 50 -1.26 -7.43 -16.01
C LYS A 50 -1.20 -8.44 -14.87
N ALA A 51 -0.65 -8.03 -13.74
CA ALA A 51 -0.65 -8.84 -12.53
C ALA A 51 -2.06 -8.91 -11.93
N ALA A 52 -2.37 -10.01 -11.23
CA ALA A 52 -3.64 -10.21 -10.52
C ALA A 52 -4.08 -9.01 -9.64
N PRO A 53 -3.21 -8.37 -8.81
CA PRO A 53 -3.65 -7.25 -7.97
C PRO A 53 -4.16 -6.05 -8.78
N VAL A 54 -3.62 -5.80 -9.97
CA VAL A 54 -4.10 -4.71 -10.84
C VAL A 54 -5.56 -4.93 -11.25
N ILE A 55 -5.95 -6.19 -11.48
CA ILE A 55 -7.32 -6.54 -11.88
C ILE A 55 -8.28 -6.36 -10.70
N ILE A 56 -7.86 -6.76 -9.50
CA ILE A 56 -8.66 -6.64 -8.28
C ILE A 56 -8.85 -5.16 -7.92
N SER A 57 -7.76 -4.39 -7.82
CA SER A 57 -7.82 -2.98 -7.43
C SER A 57 -8.61 -2.10 -8.40
N LYS A 58 -8.74 -2.48 -9.68
CA LYS A 58 -9.56 -1.73 -10.65
C LYS A 58 -11.06 -1.93 -10.45
N LYS A 59 -11.48 -3.01 -9.77
CA LYS A 59 -12.91 -3.33 -9.52
C LYS A 59 -13.45 -2.70 -8.24
N HIS A 60 -12.57 -2.25 -7.35
CA HIS A 60 -12.88 -1.61 -6.08
C HIS A 60 -12.88 -0.10 -6.27
#